data_AF-A0A923S8Z9-F1
#
_entry.id   AF-A0A923S8Z9-F1
#
_cell.length_a   1.000
_cell.length_b   1.000
_cell.length_c   1.000
_cell.angle_alpha   90.00
_cell.angle_beta   90.00
_cell.angle_gamma   90.00
#
_symmetry.space_group_name_H-M   'P 1'
#
loop_
_entity.id
_entity.type
_entity.pdbx_description
1 polymer ?
#
loop_
_entity_poly.entity_id
_entity_poly.type
_entity_poly.pdbx_seq_one_letter_code
_entity_poly.pdbx_strand_id
1 'polypeptide(L)' 'MIKEIGIQGCITVPEDVSMDEVIDKFIAFVEENNWSFGGGYKTIIDGYYMNDDGTRGKYVLDE' A
#
# COMPACT_ATOMS: atom_id res chain seq x y z
N MET A 1 -4.17 23.11 -12.48
CA MET A 1 -5.12 22.30 -11.69
C MET A 1 -4.53 20.92 -11.58
N ILE A 2 -4.35 20.40 -10.36
CA ILE A 2 -3.84 19.04 -10.14
C ILE A 2 -5.04 18.10 -10.13
N LYS A 3 -4.94 16.97 -10.84
CA LYS A 3 -5.94 15.90 -10.86
C LYS A 3 -5.36 14.72 -10.09
N GLU A 4 -6.04 14.29 -9.05
CA GLU A 4 -5.65 13.13 -8.24
C GLU A 4 -6.70 12.01 -8.37
N ILE A 5 -6.26 10.76 -8.22
CA ILE A 5 -7.11 9.58 -8.23
C ILE A 5 -6.81 8.80 -6.95
N GLY A 6 -7.80 8.65 -6.07
CA GLY A 6 -7.70 7.81 -4.89
C GLY A 6 -7.94 6.34 -5.24
N ILE A 7 -7.03 5.46 -4.83
CA ILE A 7 -7.15 4.01 -4.99
C ILE A 7 -7.19 3.39 -3.59
N GLN A 8 -8.32 2.79 -3.22
CA GLN A 8 -8.49 2.05 -1.98
C GLN A 8 -8.45 0.55 -2.31
N GLY A 9 -7.44 -0.16 -1.80
CA GLY A 9 -7.26 -1.58 -2.09
C GLY A 9 -6.00 -2.16 -1.46
N CYS A 10 -5.85 -3.48 -1.59
CA CYS A 10 -4.68 -4.22 -1.13
C CYS A 10 -4.00 -4.90 -2.31
N ILE A 11 -2.67 -4.97 -2.29
CA ILE A 11 -1.90 -5.82 -3.20
C ILE A 11 -1.64 -7.15 -2.48
N THR A 12 -2.05 -8.26 -3.09
CA THR A 12 -1.74 -9.61 -2.59
C THR A 12 -0.52 -10.15 -3.33
N VAL A 13 0.51 -10.55 -2.59
CA VAL A 13 1.77 -11.09 -3.14
C VAL A 13 2.11 -12.42 -2.45
N PRO A 14 2.98 -13.26 -3.05
CA PRO A 14 3.52 -14.44 -2.39
C PRO A 14 4.23 -14.13 -1.06
N GLU A 15 4.27 -15.08 -0.13
CA GLU A 15 4.82 -14.89 1.23
C GLU A 15 6.31 -14.54 1.26
N ASP A 16 7.07 -14.97 0.24
CA ASP A 16 8.50 -14.73 0.11
C ASP A 16 8.84 -13.34 -0.48
N VAL A 17 7.84 -12.61 -0.97
CA VAL A 17 8.03 -11.26 -1.50
C VAL A 17 8.05 -10.25 -0.35
N SER A 18 9.12 -9.46 -0.28
CA SER A 18 9.25 -8.42 0.74
C SER A 18 8.38 -7.20 0.43
N MET A 19 8.04 -6.44 1.47
CA MET A 19 7.32 -5.18 1.31
C MET A 19 8.10 -4.20 0.41
N ASP A 20 9.41 -4.07 0.62
CA ASP A 20 10.26 -3.17 -0.17
C ASP A 20 10.22 -3.52 -1.66
N GLU A 21 10.25 -4.80 -2.02
CA GLU A 21 10.15 -5.23 -3.42
C GLU A 21 8.82 -4.80 -4.05
N VAL A 22 7.71 -4.89 -3.31
CA VAL A 22 6.40 -4.45 -3.80
C VAL A 22 6.38 -2.94 -3.99
N ILE A 23 6.89 -2.18 -3.01
CA ILE A 23 6.88 -0.72 -3.04
C ILE A 23 7.78 -0.19 -4.16
N ASP A 24 8.98 -0.76 -4.34
CA ASP A 24 9.90 -0.39 -5.42
C ASP A 24 9.26 -0.62 -6.79
N LYS A 25 8.64 -1.79 -7.01
CA LYS A 25 7.94 -2.09 -8.27
C LYS A 25 6.75 -1.17 -8.52
N PHE A 26 5.99 -0.86 -7.48
CA PHE A 26 4.83 0.01 -7.58
C PHE A 26 5.23 1.46 -7.89
N ILE A 27 6.23 2.00 -7.18
CA ILE A 27 6.76 3.35 -7.43
C ILE A 27 7.34 3.44 -8.83
N ALA A 28 8.13 2.45 -9.27
CA ALA A 28 8.67 2.43 -10.63
C ALA A 28 7.56 2.51 -11.69
N PHE A 29 6.48 1.72 -11.54
CA PHE A 29 5.32 1.78 -12.44
C PHE A 29 4.66 3.17 -12.47
N VAL A 30 4.51 3.83 -11.31
CA VAL A 30 3.93 5.18 -11.23
C VAL A 30 4.83 6.20 -11.94
N GLU A 31 6.13 6.16 -11.67
CA GLU A 31 7.11 7.10 -12.21
C GLU A 31 7.32 6.92 -13.73
N GLU A 32 7.28 5.68 -14.25
CA GLU A 32 7.33 5.38 -15.68
C GLU A 32 6.21 6.07 -16.48
N ASN A 33 5.10 6.42 -15.82
CA ASN A 33 3.97 7.14 -16.42
C ASN A 33 4.01 8.66 -16.19
N ASN A 34 5.13 9.20 -15.67
CA ASN A 34 5.28 10.60 -15.24
C ASN A 34 4.23 11.01 -14.20
N TRP A 35 3.82 10.07 -13.33
CA TRP A 35 2.94 10.35 -12.21
C TRP A 35 3.76 10.48 -10.92
N SER A 36 3.10 10.94 -9.86
CA SER A 36 3.68 11.00 -8.52
C SER A 36 2.78 10.23 -7.57
N PHE A 37 3.37 9.34 -6.77
CA PHE A 37 2.66 8.71 -5.66
C PHE A 37 2.90 9.54 -4.39
N GLY A 38 1.82 10.03 -3.78
CA GLY A 38 1.85 10.72 -2.50
C GLY A 38 1.20 9.86 -1.42
N GLY A 39 1.90 9.60 -0.33
CA GLY A 39 1.37 8.83 0.80
C GLY A 39 2.40 7.90 1.43
N GLY A 40 1.89 6.92 2.17
CA GLY A 40 2.67 5.85 2.76
C GLY A 40 1.96 4.51 2.57
N TYR A 41 2.61 3.45 2.99
CA TYR A 41 2.10 2.09 2.95
C TYR A 41 1.94 1.54 4.38
N LYS A 42 1.08 0.53 4.54
CA LYS A 42 0.87 -0.17 5.80
C LYS A 42 0.79 -1.67 5.58
N THR A 43 1.28 -2.43 6.54
CA THR A 43 1.09 -3.88 6.58
C THR A 43 -0.36 -4.19 6.93
N ILE A 44 -0.96 -5.12 6.19
CA ILE A 44 -2.30 -5.65 6.47
C ILE A 44 -2.18 -7.17 6.64
N ILE A 45 -2.73 -7.69 7.73
CA ILE A 45 -2.80 -9.14 8.00
C ILE A 45 -4.26 -9.49 8.31
N ASP A 46 -4.79 -10.49 7.62
CA ASP A 46 -6.20 -10.94 7.75
C ASP A 46 -7.22 -9.79 7.64
N GLY A 47 -6.93 -8.77 6.82
CA GLY A 47 -7.82 -7.61 6.62
C GLY A 47 -7.71 -6.53 7.70
N TYR A 48 -6.75 -6.61 8.63
CA TYR A 48 -6.49 -5.59 9.63
C TYR A 48 -5.22 -4.82 9.34
N TYR A 49 -5.25 -3.49 9.47
CA TYR A 49 -4.03 -2.69 9.51
C TYR A 49 -3.19 -3.10 10.73
N MET A 50 -1.88 -3.25 10.55
CA MET A 50 -0.97 -3.51 11.65
C MET A 50 -0.38 -2.21 12.19
N ASN A 51 -0.33 -2.09 13.51
CA ASN A 51 0.35 -1.01 14.21
C ASN A 51 1.85 -1.32 14.34
N ASP A 52 2.66 -0.29 14.63
CA ASP A 52 4.12 -0.42 14.78
C ASP A 52 4.52 -1.34 15.96
N ASP A 53 3.64 -1.50 16.96
CA ASP A 53 3.81 -2.41 18.09
C ASP A 53 3.40 -3.87 17.79
N GLY A 54 2.99 -4.16 16.55
CA GLY A 54 2.54 -5.48 16.09
C GLY A 54 1.09 -5.82 16.43
N THR A 55 0.34 -4.92 17.07
CA THR A 55 -1.09 -5.14 17.35
C THR A 55 -1.97 -4.88 16.12
N ARG A 56 -3.16 -5.47 16.09
CA ARG A 56 -4.18 -5.23 15.06
C ARG A 56 -4.87 -3.88 15.31
N GLY A 57 -4.87 -3.03 14.30
CA GLY A 57 -5.64 -1.79 14.22
C GLY A 57 -7.04 -2.02 13.65
N LYS A 58 -7.54 -1.03 12.89
CA LYS A 58 -8.86 -1.10 12.25
C LYS A 58 -8.90 -2.15 11.14
N TYR A 59 -10.10 -2.68 10.89
CA TYR A 59 -10.38 -3.50 9.71
C TYR A 59 -10.43 -2.61 8.46
N VAL A 60 -9.83 -3.06 7.35
CA VAL A 60 -9.61 -2.24 6.15
C VAL A 60 -10.92 -1.83 5.46
N LEU A 61 -11.99 -2.63 5.63
CA LEU A 61 -13.30 -2.35 5.04
C LEU A 61 -14.22 -1.49 5.92
N ASP A 62 -13.76 -1.08 7.11
CA ASP A 62 -14.52 -0.17 7.99
C ASP A 62 -14.24 1.32 7.65
N GLU A 63 -13.50 1.61 6.58
CA GLU A 63 -13.22 2.96 6.05
C GLU A 63 -14.18 3.39 4.92
#